data_AF-A0A382EUA3-F1
#
_entry.id   AF-A0A382EUA3-F1
#
_cell.length_a   1.000
_cell.length_b   1.000
_cell.length_c   1.000
_cell.angle_alpha   90.00
_cell.angle_beta   90.00
_cell.angle_gamma   90.00
#
_symmetry.space_group_name_H-M   'P 1'
#
loop_
_entity.id
_entity.type
_entity.pdbx_description
1 polymer ?
#
loop_
_entity_poly.entity_id
_entity_poly.type
_entity_poly.pdbx_seq_one_letter_code
_entity_poly.pdbx_strand_id
1 'polypeptide(L)'
;MTKGSTTAPWSVAVLIAVSACSAPPPDDLSYVDTLLASRTAKDQAFENSADSPVPVSRRQDLLPLSYFLPDVDYRIPASLRVDSEQTIFEIPTSTGMRRSMRRVGVLEFQLEGNPVTL
;
A
#
# COMPACT_ATOMS: atom_id res chain seq x y z
N MET A 1 48.62 -13.80 61.16
CA MET A 1 48.25 -12.53 60.49
C MET A 1 47.90 -12.83 59.04
N THR A 2 46.63 -13.07 58.77
CA THR A 2 46.08 -13.41 57.45
C THR A 2 45.46 -12.15 56.84
N LYS A 3 45.98 -11.70 55.69
CA LYS A 3 45.43 -10.56 54.94
C LYS A 3 44.35 -11.09 53.99
N GLY A 4 43.11 -10.64 54.18
CA GLY A 4 42.02 -10.81 53.22
C GLY A 4 41.39 -9.45 52.95
N SER A 5 41.30 -9.07 51.68
CA SER A 5 40.47 -7.95 51.20
C SER A 5 40.23 -8.18 49.70
N THR A 6 39.11 -8.81 49.33
CA THR A 6 37.88 -8.19 48.80
C THR A 6 38.05 -7.64 47.37
N THR A 7 37.68 -8.45 46.38
CA THR A 7 37.47 -8.04 44.99
C THR A 7 36.03 -7.60 44.80
N ALA A 8 35.80 -6.37 44.33
CA ALA A 8 34.49 -5.86 43.95
C ALA A 8 34.20 -6.23 42.48
N PRO A 9 33.01 -6.76 42.13
CA PRO A 9 32.64 -6.98 40.74
C PRO A 9 32.01 -5.72 40.14
N TRP A 10 32.59 -5.23 39.05
CA TRP A 10 32.00 -4.19 38.21
C TRP A 10 30.86 -4.78 37.38
N SER A 11 29.61 -4.36 37.64
CA SER A 11 28.48 -4.64 36.76
C SER A 11 28.49 -3.65 35.60
N VAL A 12 28.73 -4.13 34.37
CA VAL A 12 28.55 -3.37 33.14
C VAL A 12 27.09 -3.49 32.72
N ALA A 13 26.35 -2.38 32.76
CA ALA A 13 25.00 -2.30 32.21
C ALA A 13 25.07 -2.10 30.69
N VAL A 14 24.61 -3.09 29.92
CA VAL A 14 24.48 -3.01 28.46
C VAL A 14 23.14 -2.38 28.12
N LEU A 15 23.17 -1.16 27.57
CA LEU A 15 22.00 -0.50 26.98
C LEU A 15 21.78 -1.07 25.58
N ILE A 16 20.78 -1.94 25.43
CA ILE A 16 20.33 -2.43 24.12
C ILE A 16 19.43 -1.35 23.51
N ALA A 17 19.96 -0.58 22.57
CA ALA A 17 19.17 0.31 21.73
C ALA A 17 18.40 -0.53 20.70
N VAL A 18 17.11 -0.72 20.92
CA VAL A 18 16.22 -1.39 19.96
C VAL A 18 15.88 -0.38 18.86
N SER A 19 16.62 -0.42 17.75
CA SER A 19 16.25 0.30 16.54
C SER A 19 15.00 -0.37 15.95
N ALA A 20 13.83 0.16 16.28
CA ALA A 20 12.57 -0.22 15.63
C ALA A 20 12.60 0.30 14.20
N CYS A 21 12.71 -0.59 13.21
CA CYS A 21 12.52 -0.27 11.80
C CYS A 21 11.03 -0.01 11.56
N SER A 22 10.51 1.16 11.94
CA SER A 22 9.21 1.63 11.48
C SER A 22 9.38 2.34 10.13
N ALA A 23 8.51 2.02 9.15
CA ALA A 23 8.45 2.80 7.92
C ALA A 23 8.22 4.29 8.27
N PRO A 24 8.85 5.23 7.55
CA PRO A 24 8.62 6.64 7.78
C PRO A 24 7.12 6.96 7.61
N PRO A 25 6.59 7.93 8.38
CA PRO A 25 5.20 8.31 8.27
C PRO A 25 4.89 8.72 6.82
N PRO A 26 3.67 8.45 6.32
CA PRO A 26 3.29 8.81 4.97
C PRO A 26 3.43 10.32 4.76
N ASP A 27 4.15 10.73 3.71
CA ASP A 27 4.21 12.14 3.30
C ASP A 27 2.97 12.44 2.46
N ASP A 28 2.06 13.25 3.01
CA ASP A 28 0.74 13.50 2.42
C ASP A 28 0.77 14.60 1.36
N LEU A 29 1.63 15.62 1.51
CA LEU A 29 1.74 16.70 0.53
C LEU A 29 2.31 16.17 -0.78
N SER A 30 3.40 15.41 -0.72
CA SER A 30 3.95 14.77 -1.92
C SER A 30 3.02 13.72 -2.51
N TYR A 31 2.18 13.08 -1.69
CA TYR A 31 1.16 12.15 -2.17
C TYR A 31 0.10 12.85 -3.03
N VAL A 32 -0.44 13.98 -2.59
CA VAL A 32 -1.47 14.71 -3.36
C VAL A 32 -0.92 15.15 -4.71
N ASP A 33 0.30 15.70 -4.77
CA ASP A 33 0.93 16.09 -6.03
C ASP A 33 1.13 14.88 -6.96
N THR A 34 1.60 13.76 -6.41
CA THR A 34 1.79 12.51 -7.17
C THR A 34 0.46 11.97 -7.69
N LEU A 35 -0.61 12.05 -6.88
CA LEU A 35 -1.97 11.64 -7.25
C LEU A 35 -2.50 12.51 -8.40
N LEU A 36 -2.36 13.83 -8.31
CA LEU A 36 -2.81 14.74 -9.37
C LEU A 36 -2.04 14.54 -10.67
N ALA A 37 -0.72 14.36 -10.60
CA ALA A 37 0.09 14.01 -11.77
C ALA A 37 -0.35 12.68 -12.40
N SER A 38 -0.65 11.66 -11.58
CA SER A 38 -1.14 10.36 -12.04
C SER A 38 -2.51 10.46 -12.73
N ARG A 39 -3.42 11.31 -12.21
CA ARG A 39 -4.74 11.58 -12.83
C ARG A 39 -4.58 12.23 -14.20
N THR A 40 -3.78 13.29 -14.30
CA THR A 40 -3.47 13.93 -15.58
C THR A 40 -2.88 12.96 -16.59
N ALA A 41 -1.92 12.12 -16.18
CA ALA A 41 -1.33 11.11 -17.06
C ALA A 41 -2.36 10.06 -17.52
N LYS A 42 -3.30 9.68 -16.64
CA LYS A 42 -4.38 8.74 -16.98
C LYS A 42 -5.37 9.35 -17.97
N ASP A 43 -5.78 10.60 -17.77
CA ASP A 43 -6.67 11.31 -18.70
C ASP A 43 -6.03 11.40 -20.10
N GLN A 44 -4.76 11.82 -20.16
CA GLN A 44 -3.99 11.85 -21.41
C GLN A 44 -3.88 10.48 -22.08
N ALA A 45 -3.70 9.41 -21.29
CA ALA A 45 -3.66 8.05 -21.82
C ALA A 45 -5.01 7.62 -22.41
N PHE A 46 -6.12 7.99 -21.80
CA PHE A 46 -7.46 7.67 -22.31
C PHE A 46 -7.78 8.42 -23.60
N GLU A 47 -7.30 9.65 -23.72
CA GLU A 47 -7.46 10.46 -24.94
C GLU A 47 -6.55 9.99 -26.08
N ASN A 48 -5.28 9.67 -25.79
CA ASN A 48 -4.26 9.63 -26.83
C ASN A 48 -3.63 8.24 -27.05
N SER A 49 -3.67 7.34 -26.06
CA SER A 49 -2.95 6.07 -26.16
C SER A 49 -3.57 5.11 -27.18
N ALA A 50 -2.73 4.33 -27.85
CA ALA A 50 -3.16 3.19 -28.65
C ALA A 50 -3.85 2.12 -27.78
N ASP A 51 -3.41 1.96 -26.53
CA ASP A 51 -3.96 1.02 -25.56
C ASP A 51 -5.16 1.60 -24.77
N SER A 52 -5.65 2.78 -25.16
CA SER A 52 -6.83 3.37 -24.52
C SER A 52 -8.04 2.45 -24.66
N PRO A 53 -8.82 2.24 -23.59
CA PRO A 53 -10.08 1.50 -23.69
C PRO A 53 -11.17 2.29 -24.45
N VAL A 54 -10.95 3.58 -24.73
CA VAL A 54 -11.91 4.44 -25.46
C VAL A 54 -11.71 4.26 -26.98
N PRO A 55 -12.74 3.79 -27.72
CA PRO A 55 -12.65 3.64 -29.17
C PRO A 55 -12.29 4.95 -29.85
N VAL A 56 -11.43 4.91 -30.89
CA VAL A 56 -10.94 6.10 -31.60
C VAL A 56 -12.07 7.03 -32.05
N SER A 57 -13.15 6.46 -32.58
CA SER A 57 -14.33 7.21 -33.04
C SER A 57 -15.08 7.95 -31.94
N ARG A 58 -14.83 7.64 -30.67
CA ARG A 58 -15.52 8.22 -29.50
C ARG A 58 -14.63 9.14 -28.67
N ARG A 59 -13.34 9.27 -29.00
CA ARG A 59 -12.39 10.07 -28.20
C ARG A 59 -12.69 11.56 -28.26
N GLN A 60 -13.23 12.06 -29.37
CA GLN A 60 -13.62 13.48 -29.50
C GLN A 60 -14.76 13.88 -28.57
N ASP A 61 -15.59 12.91 -28.17
CA ASP A 61 -16.70 13.09 -27.25
C ASP A 61 -16.36 12.65 -25.81
N LEU A 62 -15.09 12.29 -25.56
CA LEU A 62 -14.67 11.83 -24.24
C LEU A 62 -14.70 13.00 -23.26
N LEU A 63 -15.52 12.86 -22.22
CA LEU A 63 -15.47 13.76 -21.08
C LEU A 63 -14.32 13.38 -20.15
N PRO A 64 -13.71 14.33 -19.42
CA PRO A 64 -12.73 14.03 -18.39
C PRO A 64 -13.23 12.98 -17.40
N LEU A 65 -12.33 12.14 -16.90
CA LEU A 65 -12.70 11.11 -15.93
C LEU A 65 -13.22 11.77 -14.63
N SER A 66 -14.26 11.17 -14.07
CA SER A 66 -14.83 11.65 -12.80
C SER A 66 -13.98 11.16 -11.64
N TYR A 67 -13.33 12.09 -10.94
CA TYR A 67 -12.52 11.82 -9.77
C TYR A 67 -13.17 12.39 -8.51
N PHE A 68 -13.10 11.64 -7.41
CA PHE A 68 -13.27 12.22 -6.07
C PHE A 68 -12.13 13.20 -5.78
N LEU A 69 -12.39 14.22 -4.95
CA LEU A 69 -11.32 15.10 -4.47
C LEU A 69 -10.26 14.26 -3.72
N PRO A 70 -8.98 14.64 -3.79
CA PRO A 70 -7.96 14.03 -2.94
C PRO A 70 -8.39 14.10 -1.48
N ASP A 71 -8.43 12.94 -0.84
CA ASP A 71 -8.79 12.79 0.57
C ASP A 71 -7.79 11.82 1.22
N VAL A 72 -7.00 12.36 2.15
CA VAL A 72 -5.93 11.63 2.83
C VAL A 72 -6.49 10.65 3.86
N ASP A 73 -7.73 10.82 4.30
CA ASP A 73 -8.38 9.90 5.24
C ASP A 73 -8.64 8.53 4.60
N TYR A 74 -8.70 8.47 3.27
CA TYR A 74 -8.79 7.23 2.49
C TYR A 74 -7.41 6.70 2.03
N ARG A 75 -6.31 7.33 2.46
CA ARG A 75 -4.93 6.85 2.24
C ARG A 75 -4.45 6.03 3.45
N ILE A 76 -5.05 4.86 3.62
CA ILE A 76 -4.87 4.07 4.84
C ILE A 76 -3.71 3.08 4.68
N PRO A 77 -2.75 3.03 5.62
CA PRO A 77 -1.74 1.98 5.64
C PRO A 77 -2.41 0.63 5.95
N ALA A 78 -2.13 -0.38 5.13
CA ALA A 78 -2.63 -1.73 5.31
C ALA A 78 -1.50 -2.72 5.60
N SER A 79 -1.75 -3.67 6.48
CA SER A 79 -0.85 -4.80 6.72
C SER A 79 -1.20 -5.94 5.78
N LEU A 80 -0.20 -6.46 5.05
CA LEU A 80 -0.39 -7.65 4.23
C LEU A 80 -0.18 -8.91 5.07
N ARG A 81 -1.25 -9.68 5.28
CA ARG A 81 -1.13 -11.06 5.77
C ARG A 81 -1.10 -12.02 4.58
N VAL A 82 0.09 -12.54 4.29
CA VAL A 82 0.30 -13.51 3.21
C VAL A 82 -0.42 -14.82 3.51
N ASP A 83 -1.10 -15.38 2.51
CA ASP A 83 -1.76 -16.67 2.61
C ASP A 83 -0.78 -17.80 2.30
N SER A 84 -0.79 -18.86 3.11
CA SER A 84 0.16 -19.97 2.96
C SER A 84 -0.22 -20.92 1.83
N GLU A 85 -1.52 -21.13 1.60
CA GLU A 85 -2.02 -22.05 0.58
C GLU A 85 -1.96 -21.43 -0.83
N GLN A 86 -2.08 -20.10 -0.91
CA GLN A 86 -2.19 -19.31 -2.13
C GLN A 86 -3.13 -19.94 -3.18
N THR A 87 -4.37 -20.20 -2.76
CA THR A 87 -5.40 -20.87 -3.56
C THR A 87 -5.60 -20.17 -4.91
N ILE A 88 -5.77 -20.97 -5.96
CA ILE A 88 -6.13 -20.50 -7.30
C ILE A 88 -7.66 -20.51 -7.43
N PHE A 89 -8.23 -19.41 -7.93
CA PHE A 89 -9.66 -19.26 -8.15
C PHE A 89 -9.96 -18.49 -9.44
N GLU A 90 -11.15 -18.71 -9.98
CA GLU A 90 -11.58 -18.12 -11.25
C GLU A 90 -12.34 -16.81 -11.02
N ILE A 91 -11.89 -15.72 -11.64
CA ILE A 91 -12.58 -14.43 -11.65
C ILE A 91 -13.27 -14.22 -13.01
N PRO A 92 -14.59 -13.94 -13.05
CA PRO A 92 -15.26 -13.59 -14.29
C PRO A 92 -14.79 -12.22 -14.80
N THR A 93 -14.59 -12.10 -16.11
CA THR A 93 -14.23 -10.84 -16.78
C THR A 93 -15.41 -10.29 -17.57
N SER A 94 -15.38 -8.98 -17.87
CA SER A 94 -16.38 -8.32 -18.72
C SER A 94 -16.45 -8.85 -20.16
N THR A 95 -15.43 -9.60 -20.60
CA THR A 95 -15.42 -10.30 -21.90
C THR A 95 -16.14 -11.66 -21.85
N GLY A 96 -16.72 -12.05 -20.71
CA GLY A 96 -17.39 -13.35 -20.52
C GLY A 96 -16.43 -14.52 -20.28
N MET A 97 -15.12 -14.28 -20.31
CA MET A 97 -14.12 -15.27 -19.98
C MET A 97 -13.93 -15.38 -18.46
N ARG A 98 -13.39 -16.52 -18.00
CA ARG A 98 -12.90 -16.66 -16.62
C ARG A 98 -11.38 -16.60 -16.61
N ARG A 99 -10.84 -15.86 -15.67
CA ARG A 99 -9.39 -15.72 -15.49
C ARG A 99 -8.99 -16.35 -14.17
N SER A 100 -8.09 -17.33 -14.26
CA SER A 100 -7.45 -17.94 -13.11
C SER A 100 -6.54 -16.92 -12.42
N MET A 101 -6.80 -16.69 -11.14
CA MET A 101 -6.04 -15.78 -10.27
C MET A 101 -5.59 -16.52 -9.01
N ARG A 102 -4.47 -16.10 -8.45
CA ARG A 102 -3.92 -16.63 -7.19
C ARG A 102 -4.21 -15.67 -6.05
N ARG A 103 -4.79 -16.16 -4.95
CA ARG A 103 -4.92 -15.36 -3.72
C ARG A 103 -3.57 -15.29 -3.03
N VAL A 104 -2.92 -14.11 -3.06
CA VAL A 104 -1.60 -13.93 -2.43
C VAL A 104 -1.71 -13.74 -0.92
N GLY A 105 -2.77 -13.09 -0.44
CA GLY A 105 -2.95 -12.73 0.96
C GLY A 105 -4.18 -11.88 1.16
N VAL A 106 -4.28 -11.29 2.34
CA VAL A 106 -5.33 -10.37 2.76
C VAL A 106 -4.69 -9.09 3.26
N LEU A 107 -5.20 -7.94 2.81
CA LEU A 107 -4.86 -6.64 3.34
C LEU A 107 -5.76 -6.34 4.54
N GLU A 108 -5.17 -6.02 5.69
CA GLU A 108 -5.87 -5.73 6.94
C GLU A 108 -5.61 -4.28 7.33
N PHE A 109 -6.67 -3.49 7.53
CA PHE A 109 -6.59 -2.06 7.80
C PHE A 109 -7.81 -1.52 8.57
N GLN A 110 -7.70 -0.30 9.09
CA GLN A 110 -8.78 0.39 9.81
C GLN A 110 -9.36 1.49 8.93
N LEU A 111 -10.68 1.46 8.68
CA LEU A 111 -11.40 2.51 7.96
C LEU A 111 -12.50 3.06 8.86
N GLU A 112 -12.47 4.37 9.11
CA GLU A 112 -13.45 5.06 9.97
C GLU A 112 -13.59 4.39 11.36
N GLY A 113 -12.46 3.91 11.90
CA GLY A 113 -12.40 3.22 13.20
C GLY A 113 -12.79 1.74 13.17
N ASN A 114 -13.23 1.21 12.02
CA ASN A 114 -13.67 -0.18 11.88
C ASN A 114 -12.60 -1.05 11.20
N PRO A 115 -12.38 -2.29 11.67
CA PRO A 115 -11.51 -3.24 10.98
C PRO A 115 -12.11 -3.68 9.65
N VAL A 116 -11.30 -3.62 8.60
CA VAL A 116 -11.64 -4.02 7.23
C VAL A 116 -10.56 -4.94 6.67
N THR A 117 -10.97 -5.91 5.86
CA THR A 117 -10.08 -6.83 5.14
C THR A 117 -10.38 -6.83 3.65
N LEU A 118 -9.35 -6.88 2.80
CA LEU A 118 -9.46 -6.94 1.34
C LEU A 118 -8.57 -8.04 0.74
#